data_AF-A0A533SKI0-F1
#
_entry.id   AF-A0A533SKI0-F1
#
_cell.length_a   1.000
_cell.length_b   1.000
_cell.length_c   1.000
_cell.angle_alpha   90.00
_cell.angle_beta   90.00
_cell.angle_gamma   90.00
#
_symmetry.space_group_name_H-M   'P 1'
#
loop_
_entity.id
_entity.type
_entity.pdbx_description
1 polymer ?
#
loop_
_entity_poly.entity_id
_entity_poly.type
_entity_poly.pdbx_seq_one_letter_code
_entity_poly.pdbx_strand_id
1 'polypeptide(L)'
;MLELIMAIPSVRILLRGGGDLASGVALRLHRAGFQILITELPQPLAVRRLVSFSDAVYSGQTQVEEVTAVLAENPAEVNSILDQRKIPVMVDLEAGALDWFAPHVLIDARMLKQPPELA
;
A
#
# COMPACT_ATOMS: atom_id res chain seq x y z
N MET A 1 3.96 8.89 33.16
CA MET A 1 3.18 7.63 33.11
C MET A 1 2.55 7.47 31.73
N LEU A 2 3.39 7.43 30.70
CA LEU A 2 3.00 7.35 29.27
C LEU A 2 3.94 6.38 28.53
N GLU A 3 4.52 5.43 29.27
CA GLU A 3 5.41 4.39 28.75
C GLU A 3 4.72 3.04 28.86
N LEU A 4 3.65 2.84 28.09
CA LEU A 4 3.17 1.49 27.75
C LEU A 4 2.18 1.53 26.58
N ILE A 5 2.60 2.02 25.42
CA ILE A 5 2.04 1.45 24.18
C ILE A 5 3.08 0.45 23.74
N MET A 6 2.79 -0.82 24.08
CA MET A 6 3.51 -1.99 23.59
C MET A 6 3.85 -1.75 22.12
N ALA A 7 5.14 -1.92 21.77
CA ALA A 7 5.53 -2.08 20.38
C ALA A 7 4.82 -3.35 19.86
N ILE A 8 3.60 -3.18 19.34
CA ILE A 8 2.99 -4.19 18.48
C ILE A 8 4.00 -4.34 17.35
N PRO A 9 4.56 -5.55 17.11
CA PRO A 9 5.37 -5.79 15.93
C PRO A 9 4.61 -5.23 14.73
N SER A 10 5.20 -4.31 13.97
CA SER A 10 4.49 -3.61 12.93
C SER A 10 4.05 -4.61 11.86
N VAL A 11 2.79 -5.03 11.93
CA VAL A 11 2.26 -6.00 10.98
C VAL A 11 2.27 -5.35 9.61
N ARG A 12 3.17 -5.86 8.76
CA ARG A 12 3.30 -5.52 7.35
C ARG A 12 2.21 -6.19 6.52
N ILE A 13 1.54 -5.40 5.70
CA ILE A 13 0.45 -5.82 4.82
C ILE A 13 0.79 -5.38 3.40
N LEU A 14 0.75 -6.31 2.45
CA LEU A 14 0.90 -6.01 1.03
C LEU A 14 -0.49 -5.98 0.38
N LEU A 15 -0.85 -4.88 -0.26
CA LEU A 15 -2.06 -4.75 -1.06
C LEU A 15 -1.69 -4.81 -2.53
N ARG A 16 -2.21 -5.79 -3.27
CA ARG A 16 -2.15 -5.80 -4.74
C ARG A 16 -3.33 -5.02 -5.28
N GLY A 17 -3.07 -3.97 -6.06
CA GLY A 17 -4.10 -3.06 -6.54
C GLY A 17 -4.19 -1.80 -5.70
N GLY A 18 -4.16 -0.63 -6.33
CA GLY A 18 -4.24 0.68 -5.66
C GLY A 18 -5.53 1.48 -5.90
N GLY A 19 -6.57 0.85 -6.44
CA GLY A 19 -7.84 1.50 -6.79
C GLY A 19 -8.67 2.01 -5.59
N ASP A 20 -9.90 2.45 -5.84
CA ASP A 20 -10.78 3.08 -4.84
C ASP A 20 -11.12 2.14 -3.67
N LEU A 21 -11.46 0.88 -3.94
CA LEU A 21 -11.70 -0.14 -2.91
C LEU A 21 -10.44 -0.45 -2.09
N ALA A 22 -9.29 -0.64 -2.76
CA ALA A 22 -8.02 -0.87 -2.09
C ALA A 22 -7.64 0.31 -1.18
N SER A 23 -7.92 1.53 -1.63
CA SER A 23 -7.59 2.76 -0.89
C SER A 23 -8.43 2.88 0.38
N GLY A 24 -9.72 2.53 0.34
CA GLY A 24 -10.54 2.46 1.56
C GLY A 24 -10.02 1.44 2.58
N VAL A 25 -9.59 0.26 2.12
CA VAL A 25 -8.96 -0.77 2.97
C VAL A 25 -7.65 -0.25 3.56
N ALA A 26 -6.77 0.30 2.72
CA ALA A 26 -5.48 0.85 3.13
C ALA A 26 -5.64 1.97 4.16
N LEU A 27 -6.60 2.88 3.95
CA LEU A 27 -6.91 3.98 4.86
C LEU A 27 -7.29 3.46 6.26
N ARG A 28 -8.17 2.45 6.32
CA ARG A 28 -8.62 1.88 7.59
C ARG A 28 -7.48 1.16 8.34
N LEU A 29 -6.66 0.41 7.61
CA LEU A 29 -5.51 -0.31 8.16
C LEU A 29 -4.40 0.65 8.61
N HIS A 30 -4.13 1.71 7.86
CA HIS A 30 -3.14 2.72 8.20
C HIS A 30 -3.51 3.44 9.51
N ARG A 31 -4.78 3.83 9.64
CA ARG A 31 -5.35 4.39 10.87
C ARG A 31 -5.25 3.45 12.07
N ALA A 32 -5.32 2.13 11.83
CA ALA A 32 -5.14 1.12 12.86
C ALA A 32 -3.67 0.89 13.24
N GLY A 33 -2.72 1.53 12.54
CA GLY A 33 -1.30 1.49 12.87
C GLY A 33 -0.47 0.51 12.04
N PHE A 34 -1.07 -0.18 11.06
CA PHE A 34 -0.38 -1.15 10.21
C PHE A 34 0.59 -0.49 9.22
N GLN A 35 1.65 -1.22 8.85
CA GLN A 35 2.54 -0.83 7.77
C GLN A 35 2.02 -1.44 6.47
N ILE A 36 1.81 -0.60 5.47
CA ILE A 36 1.14 -0.98 4.23
C ILE A 36 2.04 -0.66 3.05
N LEU A 37 2.25 -1.64 2.17
CA LEU A 37 2.78 -1.41 0.82
C LEU A 37 1.67 -1.70 -0.18
N ILE A 38 1.43 -0.79 -1.11
CA ILE A 38 0.54 -1.01 -2.24
C ILE A 38 1.40 -1.31 -3.47
N THR A 39 1.13 -2.41 -4.16
CA THR A 39 1.69 -2.68 -5.48
C THR A 39 0.68 -2.36 -6.57
N GLU A 40 1.16 -1.78 -7.66
CA GLU A 40 0.31 -1.37 -8.78
C GLU A 40 0.93 -1.68 -10.15
N LEU A 41 0.11 -1.56 -11.18
CA LEU A 41 0.54 -1.54 -12.57
C LEU A 41 1.29 -0.23 -12.89
N PRO A 42 2.16 -0.20 -13.91
CA PRO A 42 2.77 1.04 -14.39
C PRO A 42 1.74 2.04 -14.93
N GLN A 43 0.58 1.55 -15.36
CA GLN A 43 -0.56 2.35 -15.78
C GLN A 43 -1.81 1.87 -15.04
N PRO A 44 -2.04 2.36 -13.80
CA PRO A 44 -3.20 1.95 -13.02
C PRO A 44 -4.52 2.20 -13.73
N LEU A 45 -5.44 1.25 -13.61
CA LEU A 45 -6.75 1.26 -14.28
C LEU A 45 -7.86 1.95 -13.48
N ALA A 46 -7.51 2.57 -12.35
CA ALA A 46 -8.49 3.21 -11.47
C ALA A 46 -9.20 4.37 -12.19
N VAL A 47 -10.52 4.25 -12.36
CA VAL A 47 -11.35 5.30 -12.98
C VAL A 47 -11.40 6.53 -12.07
N ARG A 48 -11.58 6.32 -10.75
CA ARG A 48 -11.70 7.40 -9.75
C ARG A 48 -10.36 7.72 -9.11
N ARG A 49 -9.49 8.38 -9.88
CA ARG A 49 -8.11 8.66 -9.48
C ARG A 49 -7.97 9.52 -8.22
N LEU A 50 -8.82 10.54 -8.04
CA LEU A 50 -8.74 11.47 -6.90
C LEU A 50 -9.02 10.85 -5.53
N VAL A 51 -9.52 9.62 -5.50
CA VAL A 51 -9.80 8.85 -4.26
C VAL A 51 -9.02 7.53 -4.23
N SER A 52 -8.04 7.38 -5.11
CA SER A 52 -7.26 6.15 -5.25
C SER A 52 -5.77 6.41 -5.02
N PHE A 53 -5.15 5.68 -4.11
CA PHE A 53 -3.71 5.75 -3.87
C PHE A 53 -2.89 5.36 -5.09
N SER A 54 -3.46 4.61 -6.05
CA SER A 54 -2.83 4.35 -7.35
C SER A 54 -2.46 5.62 -8.13
N ASP A 55 -3.09 6.77 -7.85
CA ASP A 55 -2.73 8.02 -8.52
C ASP A 55 -1.29 8.47 -8.24
N ALA A 56 -0.69 8.00 -7.14
CA ALA A 56 0.74 8.22 -6.86
C ALA A 56 1.65 7.71 -7.98
N VAL A 57 1.27 6.66 -8.72
CA VAL A 57 2.05 6.17 -9.87
C VAL A 57 2.16 7.22 -10.96
N TYR A 58 1.12 8.04 -11.17
CA TYR A 58 1.13 9.12 -12.16
C TYR A 58 1.71 10.42 -11.62
N SER A 59 1.39 10.75 -10.38
CA SER A 59 1.61 12.08 -9.78
C SER A 59 2.84 12.12 -8.85
N GLY A 60 3.53 10.99 -8.65
CA GLY A 60 4.61 10.81 -7.66
C GLY A 60 4.12 10.71 -6.21
N GLN A 61 3.02 11.39 -5.89
CA GLN A 61 2.32 11.29 -4.61
C GLN A 61 0.84 11.61 -4.78
N THR A 62 0.02 11.15 -3.84
CA THR A 62 -1.38 11.55 -3.74
C THR A 62 -1.82 11.57 -2.28
N GLN A 63 -2.89 12.30 -1.98
CA GLN A 63 -3.49 12.34 -0.66
C GLN A 63 -4.96 11.94 -0.77
N VAL A 64 -5.36 10.96 0.04
CA VAL A 64 -6.76 10.57 0.21
C VAL A 64 -7.10 10.81 1.67
N GLU A 65 -8.03 11.73 1.92
CA GLU A 65 -8.31 12.26 3.26
C GLU A 65 -7.03 12.82 3.91
N GLU A 66 -6.67 12.41 5.11
CA GLU A 66 -5.44 12.84 5.80
C GLU A 66 -4.20 12.02 5.43
N VAL A 67 -4.35 10.92 4.69
CA VAL A 67 -3.27 9.96 4.44
C VAL A 67 -2.59 10.23 3.11
N THR A 68 -1.28 10.40 3.15
CA THR A 68 -0.44 10.56 1.95
C THR A 68 0.11 9.21 1.50
N ALA A 69 -0.04 8.93 0.22
CA ALA A 69 0.64 7.85 -0.47
C ALA A 69 1.71 8.40 -1.42
N VAL A 70 2.84 7.73 -1.53
CA VAL A 70 4.01 8.18 -2.29
C VAL A 70 4.55 7.05 -3.14
N LEU A 71 4.86 7.34 -4.40
CA LEU A 71 5.51 6.38 -5.29
C LEU A 71 6.94 6.13 -4.81
N ALA A 72 7.29 4.86 -4.64
CA ALA A 72 8.61 4.38 -4.31
C ALA A 72 9.21 3.66 -5.51
N GLU A 73 10.47 3.96 -5.84
CA GLU A 73 11.18 3.32 -6.96
C GLU A 73 11.93 2.06 -6.52
N ASN A 74 12.18 1.89 -5.22
CA ASN A 74 12.98 0.80 -4.68
C ASN A 74 12.63 0.46 -3.22
N PRO A 75 13.08 -0.70 -2.70
CA PRO A 75 12.81 -1.12 -1.32
C PRO A 75 13.29 -0.14 -0.23
N ALA A 76 14.37 0.62 -0.48
CA ALA A 76 14.87 1.57 0.51
C ALA A 76 13.91 2.76 0.67
N GLU A 77 13.37 3.26 -0.43
CA GLU A 77 12.33 4.30 -0.43
C GLU A 77 11.04 3.82 0.23
N VAL A 78 10.64 2.58 -0.01
CA VAL A 78 9.47 1.97 0.67
C VAL A 78 9.62 2.08 2.19
N ASN A 79 10.77 1.67 2.74
CA ASN A 79 11.03 1.78 4.18
C ASN A 79 11.04 3.23 4.67
N SER A 80 11.70 4.15 3.94
CA SER A 80 11.73 5.57 4.27
C SER A 80 10.33 6.21 4.32
N ILE A 81 9.43 5.83 3.40
CA ILE A 81 8.05 6.31 3.37
C ILE A 81 7.25 5.75 4.56
N LEU A 82 7.45 4.47 4.89
CA LEU A 82 6.80 3.84 6.05
C LEU A 82 7.22 4.48 7.38
N ASP A 83 8.51 4.81 7.54
CA ASP A 83 9.04 5.48 8.73
C ASP A 83 8.41 6.88 8.92
N GLN A 84 8.04 7.54 7.82
CA GLN A 84 7.30 8.80 7.82
C GLN A 84 5.79 8.63 8.05
N ARG A 85 5.31 7.42 8.38
CA ARG A 85 3.89 7.09 8.54
C ARG A 85 3.06 7.40 7.30
N LYS A 86 3.63 7.25 6.11
CA LYS A 86 2.94 7.37 4.81
C LYS A 86 2.76 5.99 4.17
N ILE A 87 1.97 5.91 3.11
CA ILE A 87 1.74 4.66 2.38
C ILE A 87 2.64 4.63 1.12
N PRO A 88 3.67 3.78 1.05
CA PRO A 88 4.36 3.54 -0.21
C PRO A 88 3.47 2.85 -1.24
N VAL A 89 3.57 3.31 -2.47
CA VAL A 89 3.02 2.69 -3.67
C VAL A 89 4.20 2.32 -4.56
N MET A 90 4.26 1.10 -5.09
CA MET A 90 5.34 0.65 -5.95
C MET A 90 4.77 0.00 -7.21
N VAL A 91 5.38 0.28 -8.36
CA VAL A 91 5.07 -0.45 -9.59
C VAL A 91 5.70 -1.83 -9.51
N ASP A 92 4.85 -2.87 -9.45
CA ASP A 92 5.28 -4.26 -9.30
C ASP A 92 4.21 -5.21 -9.89
N LEU A 93 4.44 -5.62 -11.13
CA LEU A 93 3.54 -6.50 -11.89
C LEU A 93 3.53 -7.93 -11.34
N GLU A 94 4.71 -8.44 -11.00
CA GLU A 94 4.95 -9.85 -10.68
C GLU A 94 4.84 -10.12 -9.17
N ALA A 95 4.48 -9.11 -8.37
CA ALA A 95 4.45 -9.19 -6.92
C ALA A 95 5.80 -9.60 -6.29
N GLY A 96 6.91 -9.18 -6.91
CA GLY A 96 8.27 -9.42 -6.38
C GLY A 96 8.49 -8.77 -5.01
N ALA A 97 7.64 -7.82 -4.61
CA ALA A 97 7.56 -7.29 -3.26
C ALA A 97 7.34 -8.36 -2.19
N LEU A 98 6.69 -9.49 -2.49
CA LEU A 98 6.46 -10.55 -1.50
C LEU A 98 7.76 -11.05 -0.86
N ASP A 99 8.82 -11.20 -1.65
CA ASP A 99 10.09 -11.78 -1.19
C ASP A 99 10.84 -10.87 -0.22
N TRP A 100 10.96 -9.58 -0.56
CA TRP A 100 11.77 -8.65 0.23
C TRP A 100 10.94 -7.85 1.25
N PHE A 101 9.66 -7.59 0.98
CA PHE A 101 8.77 -6.93 1.93
C PHE A 101 8.29 -7.91 3.01
N ALA A 102 8.29 -9.22 2.73
CA ALA A 102 7.90 -10.29 3.64
C ALA A 102 6.66 -9.92 4.50
N PRO A 103 5.50 -9.67 3.85
CA PRO A 103 4.28 -9.27 4.54
C PRO A 103 3.70 -10.43 5.35
N HIS A 104 3.03 -10.11 6.45
CA HIS A 104 2.27 -11.10 7.23
C HIS A 104 0.91 -11.40 6.59
N VAL A 105 0.40 -10.44 5.82
CA VAL A 105 -0.91 -10.50 5.16
C VAL A 105 -0.76 -9.98 3.74
N LEU A 106 -1.22 -10.79 2.79
CA LEU A 106 -1.46 -10.36 1.41
C LEU A 106 -2.95 -10.09 1.22
N ILE A 107 -3.28 -8.91 0.72
CA ILE A 107 -4.64 -8.54 0.33
C ILE A 107 -4.66 -8.33 -1.18
N ASP A 108 -5.40 -9.16 -1.90
CA ASP A 108 -5.67 -8.92 -3.31
C ASP A 108 -6.90 -8.01 -3.45
N ALA A 109 -6.66 -6.78 -3.89
CA ALA A 109 -7.68 -5.76 -4.12
C ALA A 109 -7.83 -5.40 -5.61
N ARG A 110 -7.34 -6.25 -6.53
CA ARG A 110 -7.40 -6.03 -7.99
C ARG A 110 -8.79 -6.23 -8.58
N MET A 111 -9.77 -6.69 -7.78
CA MET A 111 -11.16 -6.93 -8.19
C MET A 111 -11.25 -7.81 -9.45
N LEU A 112 -10.41 -8.84 -9.52
CA LEU A 112 -10.42 -9.79 -10.62
C LEU A 112 -11.79 -10.49 -10.68
N LYS A 113 -12.28 -10.72 -11.89
CA LYS A 113 -13.49 -11.52 -12.14
C LYS A 113 -13.19 -13.03 -12.18
N GLN A 114 -11.99 -13.40 -11.77
CA GLN A 114 -11.46 -14.75 -11.71
C GLN A 114 -10.70 -14.90 -10.40
N PRO A 115 -10.52 -16.14 -9.90
CA PRO A 115 -9.70 -16.39 -8.72
C PRO A 115 -8.31 -15.78 -8.89
N PRO A 116 -7.76 -15.13 -7.85
CA PRO A 116 -6.40 -14.62 -7.92
C PRO A 116 -5.41 -15.77 -8.00
N GLU A 117 -4.24 -15.50 -8.59
CA GLU A 117 -3.12 -16.42 -8.51
C GLU A 117 -2.74 -16.56 -7.04
N LEU A 118 -2.70 -17.79 -6.52
CA LEU A 118 -2.20 -18.03 -5.18
C LEU A 118 -0.69 -17.75 -5.20
N ALA A 119 -0.27 -16.76 -4.41
CA ALA A 119 1.13 -16.44 -4.19
C ALA A 119 1.78 -17.46 -3.24
#